data_AF-A0A7X7WIF0-F1
#
_entry.id   AF-A0A7X7WIF0-F1
#
_cell.length_a   1.000
_cell.length_b   1.000
_cell.length_c   1.000
_cell.angle_alpha   90.00
_cell.angle_beta   90.00
_cell.angle_gamma   90.00
#
_symmetry.space_group_name_H-M   'P 1'
#
loop_
_entity.id
_entity.type
_entity.pdbx_description
1 polymer ?
#
loop_
_entity_poly.entity_id
_entity_poly.type
_entity_poly.pdbx_seq_one_letter_code
_entity_poly.pdbx_strand_id
1 'polypeptide(L)'
;MRADKLKWLIVFSLLAFSLSGTLSSAQTGNIEIKASWITKKKKTTIAAAKKDKTVYISLKSLAKFLDAVYEPDIEAGKGIFKLKNGAISFHQFSPYVTIGEKSYNIRRDIISYYGDFYAPAASMIEIIAKLIPDEIAFSENDLSLMIYPARHNVVDMTVQQKLNGLLIEIYLSQQLKYDIVKTIDSWMIVNIYDGKIDTAAFSRRKPASTVIETKAYQFEKSAQVSIRLRGTDFTYVHKYKDDPPRIQIAVKGNAFADTVLTYTPPETL
;
A
#
# COMPACT_ATOMS: atom_id res chain seq x y z
N MET A 1 -54.35 -41.71 -71.32
CA MET A 1 -54.30 -43.10 -70.81
C MET A 1 -52.86 -43.36 -70.41
N ARG A 2 -52.39 -43.54 -69.17
CA ARG A 2 -52.89 -43.85 -67.81
C ARG A 2 -51.95 -43.07 -66.86
N ALA A 3 -52.44 -42.28 -65.90
CA ALA A 3 -52.93 -42.69 -64.58
C ALA A 3 -51.83 -43.24 -63.65
N ASP A 4 -51.47 -42.40 -62.68
CA ASP A 4 -51.25 -42.65 -61.25
C ASP A 4 -50.43 -43.86 -60.80
N LYS A 5 -49.36 -43.58 -60.02
CA LYS A 5 -49.19 -44.19 -58.69
C LYS A 5 -48.53 -43.21 -57.70
N LEU A 6 -49.39 -42.74 -56.81
CA LEU A 6 -49.11 -42.15 -55.51
C LEU A 6 -48.38 -43.17 -54.61
N LYS A 7 -47.27 -42.78 -53.97
CA LYS A 7 -46.77 -43.43 -52.75
C LYS A 7 -46.50 -42.37 -51.69
N TRP A 8 -47.20 -42.53 -50.58
CA TRP A 8 -47.08 -41.85 -49.31
C TRP A 8 -45.64 -41.82 -48.78
N LEU A 9 -45.22 -40.68 -48.21
CA LEU A 9 -44.24 -40.66 -47.14
C LEU A 9 -44.60 -39.57 -46.13
N ILE A 10 -44.97 -40.02 -44.95
CA ILE A 10 -45.29 -39.26 -43.75
C ILE A 10 -44.00 -38.90 -43.02
N VAL A 11 -43.87 -37.61 -42.71
CA VAL A 11 -43.31 -36.98 -41.49
C VAL A 11 -41.89 -37.35 -41.06
N PHE A 12 -41.01 -36.33 -41.00
CA PHE A 12 -40.42 -35.85 -39.75
C PHE A 12 -39.88 -34.43 -39.97
N SER A 13 -40.56 -33.42 -39.41
CA SER A 13 -39.95 -32.09 -39.26
C SER A 13 -38.87 -32.18 -38.19
N LEU A 14 -37.60 -32.12 -38.57
CA LEU A 14 -36.55 -31.78 -37.63
C LEU A 14 -36.62 -30.27 -37.41
N LEU A 15 -37.26 -29.85 -36.31
CA LEU A 15 -37.02 -28.54 -35.73
C LEU A 15 -35.57 -28.55 -35.23
N ALA A 16 -34.65 -28.00 -36.02
CA ALA A 16 -33.35 -27.63 -35.51
C ALA A 16 -33.57 -26.46 -34.54
N PHE A 17 -33.67 -26.77 -33.26
CA PHE A 17 -33.43 -25.78 -32.20
C PHE A 17 -31.97 -25.34 -32.37
N SER A 18 -31.75 -24.22 -33.06
CA SER A 18 -30.50 -23.48 -32.89
C SER A 18 -30.49 -23.02 -31.44
N LEU A 19 -29.78 -23.75 -30.60
CA LEU A 19 -29.38 -23.28 -29.29
C LEU A 19 -28.45 -22.09 -29.54
N SER A 20 -29.05 -20.91 -29.69
CA SER A 20 -28.35 -19.63 -29.64
C SER A 20 -27.86 -19.48 -28.20
N GLY A 21 -26.78 -20.17 -27.87
CA GLY A 21 -25.93 -19.78 -26.77
C GLY A 21 -25.40 -18.41 -27.12
N THR A 22 -26.09 -17.37 -26.67
CA THR A 22 -25.53 -16.04 -26.61
C THR A 22 -24.36 -16.14 -25.64
N LEU A 23 -23.16 -16.39 -26.19
CA LEU A 23 -21.94 -15.85 -25.62
C LEU A 23 -22.19 -14.35 -25.53
N SER A 24 -22.66 -13.90 -24.38
CA SER A 24 -22.70 -12.49 -24.05
C SER A 24 -21.25 -12.04 -24.11
N SER A 25 -20.83 -11.46 -25.22
CA SER A 25 -19.59 -10.72 -25.26
C SER A 25 -19.73 -9.65 -24.18
N ALA A 26 -18.93 -9.76 -23.13
CA ALA A 26 -18.84 -8.72 -22.13
C ALA A 26 -18.44 -7.44 -22.87
N GLN A 27 -19.39 -6.54 -23.10
CA GLN A 27 -19.17 -5.33 -23.85
C GLN A 27 -18.26 -4.43 -23.00
N THR A 28 -16.97 -4.42 -23.30
CA THR A 28 -16.01 -3.54 -22.64
C THR A 28 -16.28 -2.10 -23.10
N GLY A 29 -16.84 -1.28 -22.21
CA GLY A 29 -17.14 0.13 -22.49
C GLY A 29 -16.00 1.03 -22.03
N ASN A 30 -15.56 1.96 -22.88
CA ASN A 30 -14.62 3.01 -22.50
C ASN A 30 -15.30 3.99 -21.54
N ILE A 31 -14.63 4.28 -20.42
CA ILE A 31 -15.06 5.27 -19.42
C ILE A 31 -13.84 6.07 -18.94
N GLU A 32 -14.08 7.14 -18.21
CA GLU A 32 -13.01 7.97 -17.66
C GLU A 32 -13.22 8.18 -16.16
N ILE A 33 -12.12 8.15 -15.41
CA ILE A 33 -12.10 8.47 -13.98
C ILE A 33 -11.58 9.90 -13.82
N LYS A 34 -12.36 10.76 -13.15
CA LYS A 34 -11.94 12.12 -12.80
C LYS A 34 -10.91 12.06 -11.68
N ALA A 35 -9.70 12.54 -11.92
CA ALA A 35 -8.59 12.45 -10.97
C ALA A 35 -8.12 13.85 -10.51
N SER A 36 -7.89 14.01 -9.21
CA SER A 36 -7.40 15.27 -8.61
C SER A 36 -6.39 15.00 -7.50
N TRP A 37 -5.21 15.62 -7.61
CA TRP A 37 -4.18 15.60 -6.57
C TRP A 37 -4.04 17.00 -5.99
N ILE A 38 -4.52 17.16 -4.74
CA ILE A 38 -4.68 18.47 -4.11
C ILE A 38 -3.34 19.17 -3.88
N THR A 39 -2.35 18.46 -3.31
CA THR A 39 -1.02 19.02 -2.99
C THR A 39 -0.27 19.47 -4.25
N LYS A 40 -0.35 18.69 -5.33
CA LYS A 40 0.29 19.01 -6.61
C LYS A 40 -0.53 19.93 -7.52
N LYS A 41 -1.74 20.33 -7.09
CA LYS A 41 -2.70 21.10 -7.91
C LYS A 41 -2.93 20.48 -9.30
N LYS A 42 -2.88 19.15 -9.40
CA LYS A 42 -2.97 18.40 -10.66
C LYS A 42 -4.38 17.84 -10.82
N LYS A 43 -5.01 18.10 -11.97
CA LYS A 43 -6.32 17.54 -12.32
C LYS A 43 -6.28 16.97 -13.73
N THR A 44 -6.86 15.79 -13.93
CA THR A 44 -6.90 15.11 -15.23
C THR A 44 -8.05 14.09 -15.24
N THR A 45 -8.32 13.52 -16.40
CA THR A 45 -9.03 12.24 -16.51
C THR A 45 -8.03 11.10 -16.66
N ILE A 46 -8.40 9.92 -16.16
CA ILE A 46 -7.65 8.67 -16.31
C ILE A 46 -8.50 7.73 -17.13
N ALA A 47 -7.93 7.20 -18.22
CA ALA A 47 -8.59 6.23 -19.06
C ALA A 47 -8.97 4.98 -18.25
N ALA A 48 -10.19 4.50 -18.45
CA ALA A 48 -10.73 3.34 -17.78
C ALA A 48 -11.65 2.56 -18.72
N ALA A 49 -11.96 1.34 -18.34
CA ALA A 49 -12.85 0.45 -19.06
C ALA A 49 -13.80 -0.22 -18.08
N LYS A 50 -15.05 -0.45 -18.48
CA LYS A 50 -16.01 -1.23 -17.69
C LYS A 50 -16.21 -2.58 -18.35
N LYS A 51 -15.91 -3.65 -17.62
CA LYS A 51 -16.09 -5.04 -18.07
C LYS A 51 -16.68 -5.86 -16.92
N ASP A 52 -17.73 -6.63 -17.18
CA ASP A 52 -18.36 -7.53 -16.20
C ASP A 52 -18.66 -6.85 -14.85
N LYS A 53 -19.24 -5.64 -14.92
CA LYS A 53 -19.56 -4.75 -13.78
C LYS A 53 -18.34 -4.24 -12.99
N THR A 54 -17.13 -4.60 -13.37
CA THR A 54 -15.88 -4.15 -12.76
C THR A 54 -15.33 -2.96 -13.54
N VAL A 55 -14.91 -1.92 -12.82
CA VAL A 55 -14.16 -0.79 -13.39
C VAL A 55 -12.69 -1.17 -13.44
N TYR A 56 -12.10 -1.04 -14.62
CA TYR A 56 -10.70 -1.29 -14.89
C TYR A 56 -10.00 0.02 -15.21
N ILE A 57 -8.87 0.31 -14.57
CA ILE A 57 -8.10 1.55 -14.74
C ILE A 57 -6.86 1.30 -15.61
N SER A 58 -6.58 2.17 -16.58
CA SER A 58 -5.36 2.13 -17.39
C SER A 58 -4.14 2.38 -16.50
N LEU A 59 -3.22 1.41 -16.45
CA LEU A 59 -1.99 1.55 -15.67
C LEU A 59 -1.09 2.64 -16.23
N LYS A 60 -1.02 2.82 -17.56
CA LYS A 60 -0.27 3.92 -18.19
C LYS A 60 -0.81 5.30 -17.80
N SER A 61 -2.12 5.50 -17.90
CA SER A 61 -2.76 6.79 -17.59
C SER A 61 -2.65 7.10 -16.09
N LEU A 62 -2.83 6.09 -15.25
CA LEU A 62 -2.64 6.19 -13.80
C LEU A 62 -1.19 6.54 -13.45
N ALA A 63 -0.20 5.91 -14.08
CA ALA A 63 1.20 6.22 -13.85
C ALA A 63 1.54 7.67 -14.17
N LYS A 64 1.05 8.17 -15.32
CA LYS A 64 1.19 9.58 -15.69
C LYS A 64 0.56 10.52 -14.67
N PHE A 65 -0.61 10.17 -14.12
CA PHE A 65 -1.26 10.98 -13.07
C PHE A 65 -0.45 10.97 -11.77
N LEU A 66 0.07 9.82 -11.36
CA LEU A 66 0.80 9.63 -10.10
C LEU A 66 2.28 10.06 -10.17
N ASP A 67 2.76 10.52 -11.32
CA ASP A 67 4.18 10.75 -11.60
C ASP A 67 5.03 9.48 -11.32
N ALA A 68 4.47 8.32 -11.64
CA ALA A 68 5.08 7.00 -11.50
C ALA A 68 5.76 6.59 -12.81
N VAL A 69 6.73 5.69 -12.72
CA VAL A 69 7.35 5.04 -13.90
C VAL A 69 6.54 3.79 -14.23
N TYR A 70 6.19 3.63 -15.50
CA TYR A 70 5.44 2.49 -16.02
C TYR A 70 6.24 1.79 -17.13
N GLU A 71 6.62 0.55 -16.87
CA GLU A 71 7.45 -0.29 -17.73
C GLU A 71 6.67 -1.55 -18.11
N PRO A 72 5.79 -1.48 -19.13
CA PRO A 72 5.09 -2.66 -19.63
C PRO A 72 5.96 -3.46 -20.60
N ASP A 73 5.87 -4.78 -20.50
CA ASP A 73 6.31 -5.74 -21.50
C ASP A 73 5.03 -6.43 -22.02
N ILE A 74 4.42 -5.80 -23.02
CA ILE A 74 3.12 -6.20 -23.56
C ILE A 74 3.21 -7.61 -24.19
N GLU A 75 4.31 -7.92 -24.86
CA GLU A 75 4.52 -9.22 -25.51
C GLU A 75 4.66 -10.34 -24.47
N ALA A 76 5.41 -10.11 -23.39
CA ALA A 76 5.54 -11.09 -22.31
C ALA A 76 4.37 -11.06 -21.30
N GLY A 77 3.37 -10.20 -21.49
CA GLY A 77 2.20 -10.13 -20.62
C GLY A 77 2.53 -9.73 -19.18
N LYS A 78 3.54 -8.87 -18.97
CA LYS A 78 4.00 -8.48 -17.62
C LYS A 78 4.41 -7.02 -17.58
N GLY A 79 4.55 -6.46 -16.38
CA GLY A 79 5.05 -5.10 -16.26
C GLY A 79 5.38 -4.69 -14.84
N ILE A 80 5.97 -3.50 -14.73
CA ILE A 80 6.35 -2.88 -13.47
C ILE A 80 5.76 -1.48 -13.39
N PHE A 81 5.12 -1.17 -12.28
CA PHE A 81 4.61 0.15 -11.91
C PHE A 81 5.41 0.67 -10.72
N LYS A 82 6.32 1.62 -10.92
CA LYS A 82 7.25 2.12 -9.89
C LYS A 82 6.79 3.47 -9.34
N LEU A 83 6.54 3.49 -8.04
CA LEU A 83 6.31 4.68 -7.23
C LEU A 83 7.59 5.01 -6.45
N LYS A 84 7.64 6.21 -5.84
CA LYS A 84 8.80 6.64 -5.05
C LYS A 84 9.15 5.66 -3.91
N ASN A 85 8.13 5.06 -3.28
CA ASN A 85 8.30 4.21 -2.09
C ASN A 85 8.12 2.71 -2.39
N GLY A 86 8.23 2.30 -3.65
CA GLY A 86 8.17 0.88 -4.01
C GLY A 86 7.73 0.63 -5.45
N ALA A 87 7.89 -0.61 -5.90
CA ALA A 87 7.48 -1.07 -7.22
C ALA A 87 6.43 -2.17 -7.10
N ILE A 88 5.40 -2.09 -7.94
CA ILE A 88 4.40 -3.13 -8.12
C ILE A 88 4.75 -3.90 -9.39
N SER A 89 5.11 -5.17 -9.25
CA SER A 89 5.27 -6.06 -10.41
C SER A 89 3.97 -6.82 -10.63
N PHE A 90 3.60 -7.01 -11.89
CA PHE A 90 2.32 -7.61 -12.23
C PHE A 90 2.38 -8.40 -13.54
N HIS A 91 1.42 -9.31 -13.69
CA HIS A 91 1.24 -10.15 -14.88
C HIS A 91 -0.20 -10.07 -15.37
N GLN A 92 -0.36 -10.08 -16.69
CA GLN A 92 -1.65 -10.27 -17.33
C GLN A 92 -2.24 -11.63 -16.95
N PHE A 93 -3.56 -11.71 -16.86
CA PHE A 93 -4.29 -12.95 -16.49
C PHE A 93 -3.93 -13.49 -15.10
N SER A 94 -3.33 -12.65 -14.26
CA SER A 94 -3.09 -12.94 -12.85
C SER A 94 -3.86 -11.94 -11.98
N PRO A 95 -4.57 -12.41 -10.94
CA PRO A 95 -5.17 -11.54 -9.93
C PRO A 95 -4.17 -11.22 -8.81
N TYR A 96 -2.88 -11.47 -9.01
CA TYR A 96 -1.82 -11.20 -8.04
C TYR A 96 -0.80 -10.20 -8.54
N VAL A 97 -0.39 -9.30 -7.64
CA VAL A 97 0.68 -8.34 -7.84
C VAL A 97 1.67 -8.44 -6.68
N THR A 98 2.93 -8.08 -6.91
CA THR A 98 3.96 -8.15 -5.86
C THR A 98 4.54 -6.78 -5.54
N ILE A 99 4.84 -6.55 -4.25
CA ILE A 99 5.63 -5.42 -3.76
C ILE A 99 6.76 -5.99 -2.91
N GLY A 100 7.99 -5.88 -3.41
CA GLY A 100 9.12 -6.60 -2.84
C GLY A 100 8.85 -8.11 -2.87
N GLU A 101 8.96 -8.78 -1.72
CA GLU A 101 8.72 -10.21 -1.57
C GLU A 101 7.27 -10.59 -1.24
N LYS A 102 6.39 -9.59 -1.06
CA LYS A 102 4.99 -9.82 -0.67
C LYS A 102 4.08 -9.84 -1.89
N SER A 103 3.19 -10.82 -1.95
CA SER A 103 2.13 -10.93 -2.95
C SER A 103 0.79 -10.43 -2.41
N TYR A 104 0.03 -9.73 -3.26
CA TYR A 104 -1.27 -9.14 -2.94
C TYR A 104 -2.29 -9.54 -4.00
N ASN A 105 -3.50 -9.90 -3.57
CA ASN A 105 -4.60 -10.27 -4.45
C ASN A 105 -5.45 -9.03 -4.82
N ILE A 106 -5.59 -8.75 -6.11
CA ILE A 106 -6.38 -7.63 -6.67
C ILE A 106 -7.78 -8.07 -7.13
N ARG A 107 -8.27 -9.21 -6.65
CA ARG A 107 -9.60 -9.82 -6.84
C ARG A 107 -9.93 -10.28 -8.27
N ARG A 108 -9.47 -9.56 -9.28
CA ARG A 108 -9.67 -9.85 -10.70
C ARG A 108 -8.36 -9.67 -11.44
N ASP A 109 -8.25 -10.38 -12.56
CA ASP A 109 -7.01 -10.39 -13.34
C ASP A 109 -6.76 -9.04 -14.01
N ILE A 110 -5.49 -8.73 -14.20
CA ILE A 110 -5.07 -7.67 -15.12
C ILE A 110 -5.39 -8.11 -16.55
N ILE A 111 -6.03 -7.22 -17.29
CA ILE A 111 -6.43 -7.45 -18.68
C ILE A 111 -5.59 -6.59 -19.62
N SER A 112 -5.38 -7.07 -20.84
CA SER A 112 -4.90 -6.22 -21.94
C SER A 112 -6.10 -5.62 -22.66
N TYR A 113 -6.06 -4.31 -22.87
CA TYR A 113 -7.12 -3.57 -23.56
C TYR A 113 -6.50 -2.39 -24.30
N TYR A 114 -6.80 -2.23 -25.60
CA TYR A 114 -6.18 -1.23 -26.48
C TYR A 114 -4.64 -1.16 -26.41
N GLY A 115 -3.98 -2.32 -26.33
CA GLY A 115 -2.51 -2.39 -26.34
C GLY A 115 -1.85 -1.89 -25.05
N ASP A 116 -2.59 -1.86 -23.94
CA ASP A 116 -2.08 -1.49 -22.61
C ASP A 116 -2.69 -2.38 -21.53
N PHE A 117 -2.09 -2.40 -20.34
CA PHE A 117 -2.61 -3.12 -19.20
C PHE A 117 -3.60 -2.29 -18.38
N TYR A 118 -4.69 -2.95 -18.02
CA TYR A 118 -5.76 -2.42 -17.20
C TYR A 118 -5.96 -3.31 -15.99
N ALA A 119 -6.00 -2.70 -14.81
CA ALA A 119 -6.19 -3.40 -13.55
C ALA A 119 -7.56 -3.07 -12.94
N PRO A 120 -8.15 -3.94 -12.11
CA PRO A 120 -9.39 -3.63 -11.40
C PRO A 120 -9.16 -2.42 -10.49
N ALA A 121 -9.94 -1.37 -10.67
CA ALA A 121 -9.62 -0.05 -10.16
C ALA A 121 -9.61 0.00 -8.62
N ALA A 122 -10.67 -0.44 -7.94
CA ALA A 122 -10.73 -0.38 -6.48
C ALA A 122 -9.55 -1.11 -5.81
N SER A 123 -9.31 -2.36 -6.17
CA SER A 123 -8.26 -3.16 -5.54
C SER A 123 -6.86 -2.68 -5.90
N MET A 124 -6.61 -2.28 -7.16
CA MET A 124 -5.31 -1.71 -7.52
C MET A 124 -5.02 -0.41 -6.77
N ILE A 125 -6.02 0.46 -6.60
CA ILE A 125 -5.87 1.71 -5.86
C ILE A 125 -5.61 1.45 -4.37
N GLU A 126 -6.24 0.43 -3.76
CA GLU A 126 -5.91 -0.01 -2.39
C GLU A 126 -4.44 -0.45 -2.25
N ILE A 127 -3.88 -1.12 -3.26
CA ILE A 127 -2.47 -1.50 -3.26
C ILE A 127 -1.56 -0.27 -3.42
N ILE A 128 -1.89 0.63 -4.34
CA ILE A 128 -1.14 1.88 -4.57
C ILE A 128 -1.16 2.78 -3.32
N ALA A 129 -2.27 2.83 -2.58
CA ALA A 129 -2.39 3.59 -1.34
C ALA A 129 -1.38 3.16 -0.27
N LYS A 130 -0.83 1.94 -0.34
CA LYS A 130 0.25 1.49 0.57
C LYS A 130 1.62 2.08 0.23
N LEU A 131 1.78 2.57 -1.00
CA LEU A 131 3.05 3.07 -1.56
C LEU A 131 3.07 4.60 -1.72
N ILE A 132 1.94 5.26 -1.51
CA ILE A 132 1.82 6.70 -1.55
C ILE A 132 1.59 7.22 -0.12
N PRO A 133 2.36 8.24 0.33
CA PRO A 133 2.20 8.79 1.67
C PRO A 133 0.88 9.54 1.86
N ASP A 134 0.36 10.13 0.78
CA ASP A 134 -0.90 10.88 0.75
C ASP A 134 -2.14 9.97 0.88
N GLU A 135 -3.23 10.53 1.40
CA GLU A 135 -4.51 9.82 1.52
C GLU A 135 -5.19 9.72 0.15
N ILE A 136 -5.51 8.50 -0.28
CA ILE A 136 -6.22 8.25 -1.54
C ILE A 136 -7.68 7.89 -1.25
N ALA A 137 -8.61 8.62 -1.87
CA ALA A 137 -10.04 8.32 -1.87
C ALA A 137 -10.47 7.98 -3.30
N PHE A 138 -11.05 6.80 -3.48
CA PHE A 138 -11.58 6.35 -4.77
C PHE A 138 -13.06 5.97 -4.64
N SER A 139 -13.88 6.43 -5.58
CA SER A 139 -15.29 6.08 -5.70
C SER A 139 -15.54 5.50 -7.08
N GLU A 140 -15.87 4.20 -7.14
CA GLU A 140 -16.30 3.54 -8.38
C GLU A 140 -17.65 4.07 -8.87
N ASN A 141 -18.53 4.48 -7.95
CA ASN A 141 -19.85 5.01 -8.27
C ASN A 141 -19.74 6.39 -8.96
N ASP A 142 -18.88 7.26 -8.43
CA ASP A 142 -18.68 8.61 -8.95
C ASP A 142 -17.60 8.68 -10.04
N LEU A 143 -16.94 7.55 -10.32
CA LEU A 143 -15.75 7.45 -11.17
C LEU A 143 -14.74 8.56 -10.85
N SER A 144 -14.38 8.66 -9.58
CA SER A 144 -13.49 9.71 -9.08
C SER A 144 -12.36 9.17 -8.21
N LEU A 145 -11.18 9.76 -8.41
CA LEU A 145 -9.96 9.50 -7.65
C LEU A 145 -9.43 10.81 -7.08
N MET A 146 -9.38 10.93 -5.77
CA MET A 146 -8.88 12.13 -5.07
C MET A 146 -7.70 11.76 -4.18
N ILE A 147 -6.62 12.54 -4.29
CA ILE A 147 -5.42 12.40 -3.46
C ILE A 147 -5.28 13.65 -2.60
N TYR A 148 -5.40 13.44 -1.29
CA TYR A 148 -5.32 14.46 -0.26
C TYR A 148 -3.96 14.42 0.44
N PRO A 149 -3.45 15.57 0.92
CA PRO A 149 -2.29 15.54 1.79
C PRO A 149 -2.55 14.59 2.96
N ALA A 150 -1.57 13.75 3.29
CA ALA A 150 -1.61 12.96 4.52
C ALA A 150 -1.92 13.87 5.72
N ARG A 151 -2.92 13.52 6.53
CA ARG A 151 -3.23 14.29 7.75
C ARG A 151 -2.05 14.31 8.71
N HIS A 152 -1.28 13.23 8.74
CA HIS A 152 -0.12 13.02 9.58
C HIS A 152 1.08 12.57 8.73
N ASN A 153 2.26 13.11 9.02
CA ASN A 153 3.52 12.71 8.37
C ASN A 153 4.48 12.02 9.35
N VAL A 154 4.12 11.97 10.64
CA VAL A 154 4.67 11.04 11.63
C VAL A 154 3.69 9.87 11.70
N VAL A 155 4.11 8.74 11.12
CA VAL A 155 3.18 7.66 10.71
C VAL A 155 3.10 6.59 11.78
N ASP A 156 4.24 6.11 12.25
CA ASP A 156 4.30 4.96 13.15
C ASP A 156 5.54 5.00 14.05
N MET A 157 5.57 4.14 15.08
CA MET A 157 6.74 3.94 15.92
C MET A 157 6.83 2.50 16.40
N THR A 158 8.00 1.90 16.23
CA THR A 158 8.32 0.57 16.75
C THR A 158 9.48 0.64 17.72
N VAL A 159 9.49 -0.30 18.66
CA VAL A 159 10.55 -0.46 19.65
C VAL A 159 10.89 -1.94 19.72
N GLN A 160 12.14 -2.28 19.42
CA GLN A 160 12.61 -3.66 19.36
C GLN A 160 13.83 -3.83 20.26
N GLN A 161 13.81 -4.83 21.12
CA GLN A 161 15.00 -5.24 21.85
C GLN A 161 15.97 -5.95 20.90
N LYS A 162 17.26 -5.66 21.04
CA LYS A 162 18.37 -6.25 20.30
C LYS A 162 19.41 -6.73 21.32
N LEU A 163 20.32 -7.61 20.89
CA LEU A 163 21.40 -8.16 21.74
C LEU A 163 22.08 -7.11 22.63
N ASN A 164 22.41 -5.95 22.05
CA ASN A 164 23.20 -4.92 22.72
C ASN A 164 22.39 -3.67 23.13
N GLY A 165 21.06 -3.76 23.20
CA GLY A 165 20.21 -2.65 23.64
C GLY A 165 18.86 -2.56 22.94
N LEU A 166 18.39 -1.34 22.70
CA LEU A 166 17.06 -1.07 22.14
C LEU A 166 17.17 -0.37 20.79
N LEU A 167 16.36 -0.78 19.82
CA LEU A 167 16.17 -0.09 18.56
C LEU A 167 14.78 0.56 18.54
N ILE A 168 14.74 1.88 18.47
CA ILE A 168 13.51 2.65 18.30
C ILE A 168 13.49 3.17 16.87
N GLU A 169 12.40 2.95 16.15
CA GLU A 169 12.19 3.47 14.81
C GLU A 169 10.90 4.28 14.77
N ILE A 170 10.99 5.56 14.41
CA ILE A 170 9.83 6.43 14.16
C ILE A 170 9.69 6.60 12.65
N TYR A 171 8.63 6.06 12.08
CA TYR A 171 8.36 6.09 10.65
C TYR A 171 7.72 7.40 10.24
N LEU A 172 8.22 7.94 9.14
CA LEU A 172 7.78 9.20 8.57
C LEU A 172 7.23 8.95 7.16
N SER A 173 6.38 9.84 6.68
CA SER A 173 5.92 9.79 5.28
C SER A 173 6.93 10.41 4.31
N GLN A 174 7.86 11.22 4.84
CA GLN A 174 8.93 11.91 4.13
C GLN A 174 10.06 12.28 5.10
N GLN A 175 11.22 12.68 4.56
CA GLN A 175 12.31 13.20 5.38
C GLN A 175 11.87 14.50 6.07
N LEU A 176 12.03 14.55 7.40
CA LEU A 176 11.80 15.73 8.22
C LEU A 176 13.03 16.00 9.07
N LYS A 177 13.27 17.28 9.37
CA LYS A 177 14.30 17.65 10.35
C LYS A 177 13.84 17.19 11.74
N TYR A 178 14.78 16.81 12.59
CA TYR A 178 14.47 16.35 13.94
C TYR A 178 15.62 16.65 14.91
N ASP A 179 15.28 16.62 16.19
CA ASP A 179 16.22 16.67 17.32
C ASP A 179 15.78 15.64 18.38
N ILE A 180 16.73 15.10 19.12
CA ILE A 180 16.51 14.09 20.16
C ILE A 180 17.21 14.53 21.44
N VAL A 181 16.44 14.64 22.52
CA VAL A 181 16.93 14.99 23.84
C VAL A 181 16.64 13.85 24.81
N LYS A 182 17.67 13.44 25.57
CA LYS A 182 17.51 12.58 26.75
C LYS A 182 17.36 13.44 28.00
N THR A 183 16.36 13.16 28.83
CA THR A 183 16.19 13.78 30.15
C THR A 183 16.73 12.88 31.27
N ILE A 184 16.86 13.45 32.47
CA ILE A 184 17.29 12.73 33.68
C ILE A 184 16.30 11.61 34.05
N ASP A 185 14.99 11.85 33.90
CA ASP A 185 13.92 10.89 34.23
C ASP A 185 13.64 9.82 33.14
N SER A 186 14.67 9.42 32.39
CA SER A 186 14.60 8.42 31.31
C SER A 186 13.70 8.77 30.13
N TRP A 187 13.31 10.02 29.95
CA TRP A 187 12.59 10.41 28.75
C TRP A 187 13.55 10.59 27.59
N MET A 188 13.20 9.96 26.48
CA MET A 188 13.74 10.25 25.17
C MET A 188 12.70 11.06 24.41
N ILE A 189 12.99 12.34 24.18
CA ILE A 189 12.09 13.28 23.53
C ILE A 189 12.59 13.49 22.11
N VAL A 190 11.76 13.14 21.13
CA VAL A 190 12.03 13.35 19.71
C VAL A 190 11.15 14.48 19.21
N ASN A 191 11.76 15.61 18.87
CA ASN A 191 11.08 16.74 18.25
C ASN A 191 11.24 16.62 16.73
N ILE A 192 10.13 16.66 16.00
CA ILE A 192 10.07 16.48 14.54
C ILE A 192 9.51 17.77 13.95
N TYR A 193 10.36 18.55 13.28
CA TYR A 193 9.98 19.82 12.66
C TYR A 193 9.06 19.58 11.47
N ASP A 194 8.04 20.42 11.33
CA ASP A 194 6.91 20.26 10.40
C ASP A 194 6.17 18.91 10.56
N GLY A 195 6.38 18.25 11.69
CA GLY A 195 5.71 17.01 12.07
C GLY A 195 4.22 17.23 12.34
N LYS A 196 3.39 16.36 11.76
CA LYS A 196 1.97 16.21 12.01
C LYS A 196 1.72 14.81 12.51
N ILE A 197 1.16 14.67 13.70
CA ILE A 197 1.04 13.38 14.40
C ILE A 197 -0.38 13.18 14.94
N ASP A 198 -0.85 11.94 14.89
CA ASP A 198 -2.03 11.53 15.65
C ASP A 198 -1.62 11.32 17.11
N THR A 199 -1.79 12.37 17.93
CA THR A 199 -1.36 12.37 19.33
C THR A 199 -2.06 11.30 20.16
N ALA A 200 -3.33 11.00 19.86
CA ALA A 200 -4.12 10.01 20.57
C ALA A 200 -3.65 8.59 20.23
N ALA A 201 -3.35 8.31 18.96
CA ALA A 201 -2.79 7.04 18.54
C ALA A 201 -1.42 6.79 19.17
N PHE A 202 -0.54 7.80 19.24
CA PHE A 202 0.81 7.64 19.78
C PHE A 202 0.88 7.60 21.31
N SER A 203 0.06 8.37 22.02
CA SER A 203 0.11 8.43 23.49
C SER A 203 -0.46 7.18 24.18
N ARG A 204 -1.27 6.39 23.48
CA ARG A 204 -1.84 5.14 24.03
C ARG A 204 -0.94 3.92 23.82
N ARG A 205 0.19 4.07 23.15
CA ARG A 205 1.03 2.94 22.77
C ARG A 205 1.97 2.53 23.90
N LYS A 206 2.23 1.23 23.99
CA LYS A 206 3.31 0.67 24.79
C LYS A 206 4.02 -0.40 23.95
N PRO A 207 4.93 0.01 23.04
CA PRO A 207 5.43 -0.86 21.98
C PRO A 207 6.37 -1.98 22.50
N ALA A 208 6.92 -1.85 23.71
CA ALA A 208 7.77 -2.87 24.32
C ALA A 208 7.71 -2.78 25.87
N SER A 209 8.09 -3.85 26.56
CA SER A 209 8.15 -3.92 28.04
C SER A 209 9.21 -3.00 28.67
N THR A 210 10.23 -2.63 27.88
CA THR A 210 11.29 -1.67 28.21
C THR A 210 10.82 -0.21 28.13
N VAL A 211 9.65 0.04 27.53
CA VAL A 211 8.98 1.34 27.50
C VAL A 211 7.96 1.39 28.63
N ILE A 212 8.06 2.40 29.49
CA ILE A 212 7.10 2.65 30.57
C ILE A 212 5.82 3.23 29.98
N GLU A 213 5.96 4.32 29.22
CA GLU A 213 4.87 5.06 28.61
C GLU A 213 5.37 5.87 27.40
N THR A 214 4.44 6.26 26.53
CA THR A 214 4.68 7.18 25.42
C THR A 214 3.71 8.35 25.52
N LYS A 215 4.18 9.54 25.14
CA LYS A 215 3.35 10.74 25.01
C LYS A 215 3.63 11.39 23.67
N ALA A 216 2.61 12.01 23.10
CA ALA A 216 2.74 12.76 21.87
C ALA A 216 2.04 14.10 21.97
N TYR A 217 2.69 15.12 21.41
CA TYR A 217 2.18 16.49 21.39
C TYR A 217 2.26 17.04 19.97
N GLN A 218 1.21 17.75 19.57
CA GLN A 218 1.20 18.53 18.34
C GLN A 218 1.40 20.00 18.71
N PHE A 219 2.44 20.61 18.15
CA PHE A 219 2.68 22.06 18.19
C PHE A 219 2.38 22.67 16.81
N GLU A 220 2.44 24.00 16.72
CA GLU A 220 2.11 24.73 15.48
C GLU A 220 2.97 24.28 14.28
N LYS A 221 4.27 24.09 14.48
CA LYS A 221 5.25 23.74 13.43
C LYS A 221 6.09 22.51 13.75
N SER A 222 5.64 21.68 14.69
CA SER A 222 6.35 20.45 15.04
C SER A 222 5.43 19.45 15.73
N ALA A 223 5.84 18.19 15.68
CA ALA A 223 5.31 17.14 16.52
C ALA A 223 6.39 16.68 17.49
N GLN A 224 5.99 16.23 18.67
CA GLN A 224 6.89 15.64 19.64
C GLN A 224 6.42 14.23 19.99
N VAL A 225 7.37 13.29 20.06
CA VAL A 225 7.18 11.95 20.60
C VAL A 225 8.09 11.78 21.81
N SER A 226 7.51 11.64 22.99
CA SER A 226 8.23 11.41 24.24
C SER A 226 8.09 9.93 24.61
N ILE A 227 9.22 9.25 24.79
CA ILE A 227 9.28 7.82 25.11
C ILE A 227 9.97 7.68 26.47
N ARG A 228 9.25 7.20 27.48
CA ARG A 228 9.85 6.96 28.79
C ARG A 228 10.40 5.55 28.84
N LEU A 229 11.72 5.42 28.96
CA LEU A 229 12.38 4.13 29.04
C LEU A 229 12.53 3.66 30.49
N ARG A 230 12.60 2.34 30.70
CA ARG A 230 12.77 1.75 32.04
C ARG A 230 14.16 2.02 32.63
N GLY A 231 15.21 1.98 31.80
CA GLY A 231 16.57 2.33 32.21
C GLY A 231 16.80 3.84 32.21
N THR A 232 17.49 4.34 33.24
CA THR A 232 17.89 5.74 33.40
C THR A 232 19.29 6.00 32.83
N ASP A 233 20.21 5.07 33.04
CA ASP A 233 21.56 5.14 32.53
C ASP A 233 21.66 4.48 31.14
N PHE A 234 21.83 5.33 30.12
CA PHE A 234 21.92 4.91 28.73
C PHE A 234 22.50 6.00 27.85
N THR A 235 23.11 5.56 26.76
CA THR A 235 23.54 6.39 25.65
C THR A 235 22.70 6.07 24.42
N TYR A 236 22.67 6.97 23.45
CA TYR A 236 21.98 6.73 22.19
C TYR A 236 22.77 7.29 21.02
N VAL A 237 22.58 6.68 19.86
CA VAL A 237 22.98 7.22 18.56
C VAL A 237 21.77 7.21 17.64
N HIS A 238 21.69 8.17 16.73
CA HIS A 238 20.59 8.25 15.78
C HIS A 238 21.07 8.44 14.36
N LYS A 239 20.23 8.03 13.41
CA LYS A 239 20.37 8.36 12.00
C LYS A 239 19.00 8.34 11.34
N TYR A 240 18.92 9.02 10.22
CA TYR A 240 17.78 8.92 9.33
C TYR A 240 18.01 7.82 8.28
N LYS A 241 16.94 7.17 7.83
CA LYS A 241 16.94 6.20 6.73
C LYS A 241 15.79 6.47 5.79
N ASP A 242 16.01 6.37 4.48
CA ASP A 242 15.02 6.69 3.44
C ASP A 242 14.12 5.53 2.99
N ASP A 243 14.49 4.28 3.26
CA ASP A 243 13.75 3.11 2.78
C ASP A 243 13.38 2.13 3.92
N PRO A 244 12.15 2.22 4.47
CA PRO A 244 11.24 3.38 4.39
C PRO A 244 11.75 4.59 5.21
N PRO A 245 11.25 5.82 4.94
CA PRO A 245 11.62 7.04 5.68
C PRO A 245 11.40 6.88 7.18
N ARG A 246 12.47 6.97 7.97
CA ARG A 246 12.40 6.82 9.44
C ARG A 246 13.57 7.43 10.17
N ILE A 247 13.30 7.87 11.40
CA ILE A 247 14.32 8.18 12.39
C ILE A 247 14.63 6.89 13.14
N GLN A 248 15.88 6.43 13.05
CA GLN A 248 16.37 5.23 13.74
C GLN A 248 17.23 5.65 14.92
N ILE A 249 16.88 5.19 16.11
CA ILE A 249 17.57 5.50 17.37
C ILE A 249 18.01 4.18 17.99
N ALA A 250 19.32 3.99 18.12
CA ALA A 250 19.89 2.85 18.82
C ALA A 250 20.29 3.29 20.22
N VAL A 251 19.65 2.70 21.23
CA VAL A 251 19.87 2.97 22.64
C VAL A 251 20.72 1.84 23.23
N LYS A 252 21.77 2.20 23.97
CA LYS A 252 22.63 1.25 24.68
C LYS A 252 22.57 1.51 26.17
N GLY A 253 22.35 0.47 26.95
CA GLY A 253 22.36 0.50 28.40
C GLY A 253 22.06 -0.89 28.96
N ASN A 254 22.59 -1.20 30.14
CA ASN A 254 22.50 -2.54 30.75
C ASN A 254 21.05 -2.96 30.98
N ALA A 255 20.15 -2.01 31.25
CA ALA A 255 18.72 -2.24 31.45
C ALA A 255 17.96 -2.67 30.17
N PHE A 256 18.62 -2.68 29.01
CA PHE A 256 18.00 -2.96 27.71
C PHE A 256 18.62 -4.15 26.98
N ALA A 257 19.67 -4.77 27.53
CA ALA A 257 20.25 -5.98 26.97
C ALA A 257 19.27 -7.16 27.09
N ASP A 258 19.30 -8.07 26.11
CA ASP A 258 18.48 -9.28 26.15
C ASP A 258 19.10 -10.29 27.13
N THR A 259 18.49 -10.43 28.31
CA THR A 259 19.00 -11.28 29.40
C THR A 259 18.84 -12.78 29.14
N VAL A 260 18.15 -13.21 28.09
CA VAL A 260 17.92 -14.65 27.81
C VAL A 260 19.21 -15.37 27.36
N LEU A 261 20.26 -14.64 26.96
CA LEU A 261 21.53 -15.21 26.51
C LEU A 261 22.71 -15.00 27.48
N THR A 262 22.48 -14.44 28.66
CA THR A 262 23.52 -14.23 29.71
C THR A 262 23.46 -15.29 30.81
N TYR A 263 23.14 -16.54 30.45
CA TYR A 263 23.30 -17.67 31.37
C TYR A 263 24.79 -17.96 31.58
N THR A 264 25.32 -17.54 32.72
CA THR A 264 26.59 -18.05 33.25
C THR A 264 26.25 -19.27 34.12
N PRO A 265 26.68 -20.49 33.75
CA PRO A 265 26.48 -21.65 34.61
C PRO A 265 27.15 -21.43 35.98
N PRO A 266 26.60 -21.99 37.07
CA PRO A 266 27.23 -21.88 38.38
C PRO A 266 28.63 -22.51 38.34
N GLU A 267 29.62 -21.83 38.91
CA GLU A 267 30.92 -22.44 39.15
C GLU A 267 30.73 -23.60 40.13
N THR A 268 31.03 -24.82 39.66
CA THR A 268 31.06 -26.01 40.50
C THR A 268 32.21 -25.87 41.49
N LEU A 269 31.88 -25.79 42.78
CA LEU A 269 32.80 -25.94 43.91
C LEU A 269 33.45 -27.32 43.94
#